data_AF-A0A937K3D0-F1
#
_entry.id   AF-A0A937K3D0-F1
#
_cell.length_a   1.000
_cell.length_b   1.000
_cell.length_c   1.000
_cell.angle_alpha   90.00
_cell.angle_beta   90.00
_cell.angle_gamma   90.00
#
_symmetry.space_group_name_H-M   'P 1'
#
loop_
_entity.id
_entity.type
_entity.pdbx_description
1 polymer ?
#
loop_
_entity_poly.entity_id
_entity_poly.type
_entity_poly.pdbx_seq_one_letter_code
_entity_poly.pdbx_strand_id
1 'polypeptide(L)'
;MKNIKSENIIKLMYIVFIIWSVATIVVISKNIESKSAIIIVIGYSVYLFVMVFYLIIKTLMNIRSLKLREIRKRFIKFIVMAVILGGTSCAIDYFFRPEKFDSFRSFSISISLTLGICFFDIAFKKKLN
;
A
#
# COMPACT_ATOMS: atom_id res chain seq x y z
N MET A 1 -12.55 11.79 -21.73
CA MET A 1 -13.85 11.21 -21.31
C MET A 1 -13.76 10.71 -19.87
N LYS A 2 -14.46 11.39 -18.95
CA LYS A 2 -14.52 11.05 -17.52
C LYS A 2 -15.22 9.70 -17.38
N ASN A 3 -14.49 8.63 -17.06
CA ASN A 3 -15.09 7.30 -16.93
C ASN A 3 -15.72 7.17 -15.53
N ILE A 4 -16.90 7.77 -15.35
CA ILE A 4 -17.65 7.89 -14.08
C ILE A 4 -17.79 6.54 -13.35
N LYS A 5 -17.82 5.44 -14.12
CA LYS A 5 -17.90 4.06 -13.61
C LYS A 5 -16.66 3.64 -12.80
N SER A 6 -15.45 4.06 -13.19
CA SER A 6 -14.22 3.65 -12.48
C SER A 6 -14.00 4.39 -11.16
N GLU A 7 -14.43 5.64 -11.06
CA GLU A 7 -14.36 6.43 -9.81
C GLU A 7 -15.28 5.83 -8.72
N ASN A 8 -16.47 5.36 -9.11
CA ASN A 8 -17.41 4.73 -8.17
C ASN A 8 -16.91 3.38 -7.66
N ILE A 9 -16.25 2.58 -8.51
CA ILE A 9 -15.66 1.29 -8.10
C ILE A 9 -14.58 1.51 -7.04
N ILE A 10 -13.72 2.51 -7.23
CA ILE A 10 -12.65 2.83 -6.26
C ILE A 10 -13.24 3.25 -4.92
N LYS A 11 -14.26 4.13 -4.92
CA LYS A 11 -14.95 4.53 -3.69
C LYS A 11 -15.55 3.33 -2.96
N LEU A 12 -16.22 2.43 -3.71
CA LEU A 12 -16.78 1.21 -3.14
C LEU A 12 -15.69 0.34 -2.52
N MET A 13 -14.55 0.15 -3.21
CA MET A 13 -13.41 -0.57 -2.67
C MET A 13 -12.96 0.05 -1.34
N TYR A 14 -12.75 1.36 -1.26
CA TYR A 14 -12.35 2.00 0.00
C TYR A 14 -13.36 1.84 1.14
N ILE A 15 -14.67 1.92 0.85
CA ILE A 15 -15.71 1.70 1.86
C ILE A 15 -15.64 0.25 2.38
N VAL A 16 -15.53 -0.72 1.47
CA VAL A 16 -15.38 -2.14 1.83
C VAL A 16 -14.10 -2.35 2.65
N PHE A 17 -12.98 -1.76 2.25
CA PHE A 17 -11.72 -1.81 2.99
C PHE A 17 -11.88 -1.33 4.44
N ILE A 18 -12.57 -0.21 4.67
CA ILE A 18 -12.80 0.33 6.01
C ILE A 18 -13.66 -0.64 6.84
N ILE A 19 -14.76 -1.15 6.27
CA ILE A 19 -15.67 -2.07 6.97
C ILE A 19 -14.92 -3.35 7.40
N TRP A 20 -14.17 -3.97 6.50
CA TRP A 20 -13.41 -5.18 6.81
C TRP A 20 -12.25 -4.92 7.78
N SER A 21 -11.62 -3.73 7.72
CA SER A 21 -10.59 -3.34 8.68
C SER A 21 -11.15 -3.27 10.09
N VAL A 22 -12.28 -2.58 10.27
CA VAL A 22 -12.96 -2.47 11.58
C VAL A 22 -13.38 -3.85 12.08
N ALA A 23 -13.98 -4.68 11.21
CA ALA A 23 -14.39 -6.04 11.59
C ALA A 23 -13.19 -6.89 12.04
N THR A 24 -12.08 -6.84 11.30
CA THR A 24 -10.85 -7.59 11.64
C THR A 24 -10.24 -7.12 12.95
N ILE A 25 -10.16 -5.80 13.18
CA ILE A 25 -9.66 -5.24 14.43
C ILE A 25 -10.51 -5.74 15.61
N VAL A 26 -11.85 -5.68 15.50
CA VAL A 26 -12.74 -6.15 16.56
C VAL A 26 -12.55 -7.65 16.84
N VAL A 27 -12.41 -8.46 15.80
CA VAL A 27 -12.18 -9.92 15.93
C VAL A 27 -10.88 -10.21 16.66
N ILE A 28 -9.77 -9.59 16.24
CA ILE A 28 -8.45 -9.80 16.82
C ILE A 28 -8.40 -9.26 18.25
N SER A 29 -8.91 -8.05 18.50
CA SER A 29 -8.86 -7.43 19.83
C SER A 29 -9.69 -8.17 20.87
N LYS A 30 -10.77 -8.85 20.47
CA LYS A 30 -11.60 -9.65 21.37
C LYS A 30 -11.19 -11.12 21.46
N ASN A 31 -10.11 -11.54 20.78
CA ASN A 31 -9.66 -12.94 20.70
C ASN A 31 -10.82 -13.92 20.37
N ILE A 32 -11.64 -13.58 19.37
CA ILE A 32 -12.81 -14.39 19.01
C ILE A 32 -12.34 -15.62 18.22
N GLU A 33 -12.34 -16.79 18.84
CA GLU A 33 -11.95 -18.06 18.21
C GLU A 33 -13.15 -18.79 17.59
N SER A 34 -13.91 -18.09 16.75
CA SER A 34 -15.04 -18.69 16.02
C SER A 34 -14.69 -18.97 14.57
N LYS A 35 -15.36 -19.96 13.96
CA LYS A 35 -15.25 -20.22 12.52
C LYS A 35 -15.52 -18.96 11.68
N SER A 36 -16.49 -18.14 12.10
CA SER A 36 -16.83 -16.87 11.45
C SER A 36 -15.69 -15.85 11.55
N ALA A 37 -15.02 -15.76 12.70
CA ALA A 37 -13.86 -14.87 12.88
C ALA A 37 -12.71 -15.22 11.92
N ILE A 38 -12.42 -16.51 11.76
CA ILE A 38 -11.39 -16.98 10.82
C ILE A 38 -11.74 -16.58 9.38
N ILE A 39 -13.02 -16.77 8.98
CA ILE A 39 -13.50 -16.36 7.65
C ILE A 39 -13.35 -14.84 7.46
N ILE A 40 -13.62 -14.03 8.49
CA ILE A 40 -13.45 -12.57 8.41
C ILE A 40 -11.98 -12.20 8.16
N VAL A 41 -11.04 -12.78 8.92
CA VAL A 41 -9.62 -12.43 8.79
C VAL A 41 -9.06 -12.90 7.43
N ILE A 42 -9.39 -14.13 7.01
CA ILE A 42 -8.94 -14.67 5.72
C ILE A 42 -9.57 -13.89 4.57
N GLY A 43 -10.89 -13.63 4.64
CA GLY A 43 -11.60 -12.85 3.63
C GLY A 43 -11.02 -11.45 3.46
N TYR A 44 -10.72 -10.77 4.57
CA TYR A 44 -10.03 -9.48 4.54
C TYR A 44 -8.64 -9.58 3.90
N SER A 45 -7.87 -10.61 4.26
CA SER A 45 -6.52 -10.83 3.71
C SER A 45 -6.53 -11.05 2.20
N VAL A 46 -7.47 -11.87 1.70
CA VAL A 46 -7.67 -12.08 0.26
C VAL A 46 -8.10 -10.77 -0.42
N TYR A 47 -9.02 -10.04 0.20
CA TYR A 47 -9.47 -8.74 -0.31
C TYR A 47 -8.32 -7.73 -0.43
N LEU A 48 -7.44 -7.63 0.58
CA LEU A 48 -6.24 -6.79 0.53
C LEU A 48 -5.33 -7.17 -0.63
N PHE A 49 -5.12 -8.47 -0.83
CA PHE A 49 -4.29 -8.96 -1.92
C PHE A 49 -4.86 -8.54 -3.29
N VAL A 50 -6.16 -8.75 -3.51
CA VAL A 50 -6.85 -8.32 -4.74
C VAL A 50 -6.78 -6.81 -4.93
N MET A 51 -6.95 -6.02 -3.85
CA MET A 51 -6.87 -4.57 -3.89
C MET A 51 -5.48 -4.07 -4.30
N VAL A 52 -4.42 -4.63 -3.71
CA VAL A 52 -3.03 -4.30 -4.06
C VAL A 52 -2.76 -4.66 -5.52
N PHE A 53 -3.18 -5.85 -5.97
CA PHE A 53 -3.03 -6.26 -7.37
C PHE A 53 -3.73 -5.29 -8.33
N TYR A 54 -4.97 -4.89 -8.02
CA TYR A 54 -5.70 -3.90 -8.81
C TYR A 54 -4.95 -2.56 -8.90
N LEU A 55 -4.41 -2.07 -7.79
CA LEU A 55 -3.64 -0.82 -7.75
C LEU A 55 -2.35 -0.91 -8.58
N ILE A 56 -1.63 -2.04 -8.52
CA ILE A 56 -0.43 -2.27 -9.31
C ILE A 56 -0.76 -2.25 -10.80
N ILE A 57 -1.77 -3.01 -11.24
CA ILE A 57 -2.19 -3.07 -12.63
C ILE A 57 -2.57 -1.68 -13.13
N LYS A 58 -3.38 -0.95 -12.36
CA LYS A 58 -3.82 0.41 -12.73
C LYS A 58 -2.65 1.39 -12.81
N THR A 59 -1.69 1.30 -11.90
CA THR A 59 -0.45 2.08 -11.92
C THR A 59 0.36 1.78 -13.18
N LEU A 60 0.55 0.51 -13.53
CA LEU A 60 1.26 0.08 -14.74
C LEU A 60 0.56 0.51 -16.03
N MET A 61 -0.77 0.55 -16.05
CA MET A 61 -1.51 1.08 -17.21
C MET A 61 -1.33 2.59 -17.34
N ASN A 62 -1.41 3.32 -16.22
CA ASN A 62 -1.31 4.79 -16.23
C ASN A 62 0.13 5.28 -16.46
N ILE A 63 1.15 4.54 -16.00
CA ILE A 63 2.55 4.94 -16.15
C ILE A 63 2.98 5.01 -17.63
N ARG A 64 2.38 4.17 -18.50
CA ARG A 64 2.62 4.18 -19.96
C ARG A 64 2.24 5.51 -20.62
N SER A 65 1.36 6.28 -20.00
CA SER A 65 0.94 7.60 -20.51
C SER A 65 1.86 8.74 -20.08
N LEU A 66 2.85 8.48 -19.22
CA LEU A 66 3.76 9.51 -18.69
C LEU A 66 4.99 9.67 -19.55
N LYS A 67 5.48 10.91 -19.67
CA LYS A 67 6.79 11.19 -20.29
C LYS A 67 7.89 10.53 -19.46
N LEU A 68 8.90 9.97 -20.13
CA LEU A 68 10.06 9.32 -19.48
C LEU A 68 10.74 10.22 -18.43
N ARG A 69 10.75 11.54 -18.67
CA ARG A 69 11.26 12.55 -17.72
C ARG A 69 10.48 12.58 -16.40
N GLU A 70 9.15 12.42 -16.42
CA GLU A 70 8.33 12.35 -15.20
C GLU A 70 8.58 11.06 -14.43
N ILE A 71 8.73 9.94 -15.14
CA ILE A 71 9.06 8.64 -14.54
C ILE A 71 10.41 8.72 -13.83
N ARG A 72 11.44 9.29 -14.49
CA ARG A 72 12.77 9.46 -13.90
C ARG A 72 12.75 10.33 -12.64
N LYS A 73 12.01 11.45 -12.66
CA LYS A 73 11.84 12.32 -11.47
C LYS A 73 11.23 11.56 -10.29
N ARG A 74 10.21 10.73 -10.54
CA ARG A 74 9.57 9.92 -9.50
C ARG A 74 10.48 8.83 -8.97
N PHE A 75 11.25 8.19 -9.85
CA PHE A 75 12.21 7.17 -9.44
C PHE A 75 13.33 7.76 -8.57
N ILE A 76 13.82 8.96 -8.90
CA ILE A 76 14.78 9.68 -8.05
C ILE A 76 14.16 9.98 -6.68
N LYS A 77 12.92 10.49 -6.64
CA LYS A 77 12.19 10.73 -5.38
C LYS A 77 12.03 9.45 -4.56
N PHE A 78 11.73 8.33 -5.22
CA PHE A 78 11.65 7.01 -4.59
C PHE A 78 12.98 6.61 -3.95
N ILE A 79 14.11 6.72 -4.65
CA ILE A 79 15.42 6.40 -4.09
C ILE A 79 15.73 7.27 -2.87
N VAL A 80 15.53 8.59 -2.98
CA VAL A 80 15.80 9.53 -1.88
C VAL A 80 14.94 9.21 -0.66
N MET A 81 13.63 9.01 -0.84
CA MET A 81 12.75 8.64 0.27
C MET A 81 13.07 7.26 0.84
N ALA A 82 13.47 6.29 0.03
CA ALA A 82 13.80 4.94 0.50
C ALA A 82 15.05 4.96 1.37
N VAL A 83 16.05 5.77 1.01
CA VAL A 83 17.25 5.97 1.84
C VAL A 83 16.88 6.68 3.16
N ILE A 84 16.03 7.71 3.12
CA ILE A 84 15.62 8.45 4.32
C ILE A 84 14.79 7.55 5.25
N LEU A 85 13.73 6.92 4.74
CA LEU A 85 12.84 6.04 5.52
C LEU A 85 13.55 4.77 5.97
N GLY A 86 14.37 4.17 5.10
CA GLY A 86 15.17 3.00 5.44
C GLY A 86 16.21 3.31 6.51
N GLY A 87 16.99 4.38 6.32
CA GLY A 87 18.01 4.81 7.28
C GLY A 87 17.41 5.17 8.64
N THR A 88 16.29 5.90 8.66
CA THR A 88 15.58 6.22 9.92
C THR A 88 15.01 4.98 10.59
N SER A 89 14.39 4.05 9.83
CA SER A 89 13.86 2.80 10.39
C SER A 89 14.98 1.94 10.98
N CYS A 90 16.10 1.79 10.27
CA CYS A 90 17.27 1.06 10.77
C CYS A 90 17.87 1.73 12.02
N ALA A 91 17.96 3.06 12.04
CA ALA A 91 18.45 3.79 13.21
C ALA A 91 17.53 3.59 14.41
N ILE A 92 16.20 3.67 14.22
CA ILE A 92 15.22 3.41 15.28
C ILE A 92 15.37 1.99 15.83
N ASP A 93 15.43 0.99 14.96
CA ASP A 93 15.60 -0.40 15.41
C ASP A 93 16.93 -0.62 16.12
N TYR A 94 18.00 0.02 15.67
CA TYR A 94 19.31 -0.05 16.32
C TYR A 94 19.31 0.56 17.73
N PHE A 95 18.73 1.77 17.90
CA PHE A 95 18.72 2.46 19.19
C PHE A 95 17.73 1.87 20.20
N PHE A 96 16.53 1.47 19.75
CA PHE A 96 15.46 1.03 20.65
C PHE A 96 15.37 -0.50 20.79
N ARG A 97 15.87 -1.27 19.82
CA ARG A 97 15.75 -2.74 19.78
C ARG A 97 17.01 -3.42 19.22
N PRO A 98 18.21 -3.16 19.77
CA PRO A 98 19.46 -3.67 19.22
C PRO A 98 19.52 -5.21 19.15
N GLU A 99 18.89 -5.91 20.10
CA GLU A 99 18.86 -7.38 20.14
C GLU A 99 18.03 -8.04 19.02
N LYS A 100 17.12 -7.29 18.37
CA LYS A 100 16.24 -7.77 17.30
C LYS A 100 16.52 -7.05 15.98
N PHE A 101 17.72 -6.52 15.84
CA PHE A 101 18.11 -5.76 14.66
C PHE A 101 18.08 -6.65 13.41
N ASP A 102 17.05 -6.44 12.59
CA ASP A 102 16.85 -7.11 11.32
C ASP A 102 16.79 -6.05 10.21
N SER A 103 17.96 -5.72 9.67
CA SER A 103 18.10 -4.76 8.58
C SER A 103 17.23 -5.10 7.38
N PHE A 104 17.04 -6.40 7.08
CA PHE A 104 16.30 -6.83 5.89
C PHE A 104 14.81 -6.52 6.05
N ARG A 105 14.25 -6.78 7.24
CA ARG A 105 12.87 -6.46 7.57
C ARG A 105 12.61 -4.94 7.48
N SER A 106 13.43 -4.13 8.12
CA SER A 106 13.22 -2.68 8.21
C SER A 106 13.41 -2.00 6.87
N PHE A 107 14.37 -2.49 6.08
CA PHE A 107 14.58 -2.06 4.70
C PHE A 107 13.42 -2.45 3.77
N SER A 108 12.93 -3.69 3.87
CA SER A 108 11.80 -4.18 3.06
C SER A 108 10.54 -3.34 3.29
N ILE A 109 10.18 -3.09 4.56
CA ILE A 109 9.04 -2.26 4.94
C ILE A 109 9.19 -0.84 4.37
N SER A 110 10.37 -0.25 4.52
CA SER A 110 10.67 1.11 4.05
C SER A 110 10.57 1.23 2.52
N ILE A 111 11.07 0.23 1.79
CA ILE A 111 10.94 0.15 0.33
C ILE A 111 9.47 0.07 -0.08
N SER A 112 8.71 -0.86 0.50
CA SER A 112 7.30 -1.05 0.15
C SER A 112 6.48 0.21 0.41
N LEU A 113 6.71 0.87 1.56
CA LEU A 113 6.06 2.14 1.90
C LEU A 113 6.43 3.26 0.92
N THR A 114 7.71 3.41 0.62
CA THR A 114 8.18 4.47 -0.28
C THR A 114 7.66 4.26 -1.70
N LEU A 115 7.59 3.01 -2.16
CA LEU A 115 7.03 2.65 -3.46
C LEU A 115 5.55 3.03 -3.53
N GLY A 116 4.78 2.73 -2.48
CA GLY A 116 3.42 3.21 -2.32
C GLY A 116 3.34 4.73 -2.43
N ILE A 117 4.05 5.47 -1.58
CA ILE A 117 3.99 6.94 -1.52
C ILE A 117 4.33 7.60 -2.87
N CYS A 118 5.35 7.10 -3.59
CA CYS A 118 5.84 7.74 -4.80
C CYS A 118 5.01 7.45 -6.07
N PHE A 119 4.27 6.33 -6.08
CA PHE A 119 3.57 5.84 -7.27
C PHE A 119 2.06 5.69 -7.09
N PHE A 120 1.53 5.75 -5.86
CA PHE A 120 0.11 5.57 -5.59
C PHE A 120 -0.77 6.63 -6.28
N ASP A 121 -0.31 7.87 -6.37
CA ASP A 121 -1.03 8.94 -7.07
C ASP A 121 -1.19 8.65 -8.58
N ILE A 122 -0.28 7.89 -9.19
CA ILE A 122 -0.37 7.47 -10.60
C ILE A 122 -1.57 6.54 -10.80
N ALA A 123 -1.89 5.68 -9.83
CA ALA A 123 -3.08 4.84 -9.88
C ALA A 123 -4.37 5.67 -9.95
N PHE A 124 -4.37 6.88 -9.39
CA PHE A 124 -5.53 7.79 -9.38
C PHE A 124 -5.41 8.96 -10.35
N LYS A 125 -4.29 9.08 -11.08
CA LYS A 125 -4.07 10.17 -12.03
C LYS A 125 -5.18 10.17 -13.06
N LYS A 126 -6.02 11.20 -13.00
CA LYS A 126 -7.06 11.46 -13.97
C LYS A 126 -6.38 11.77 -15.30
N LYS A 127 -6.84 11.17 -16.39
CA LYS A 127 -6.43 11.57 -17.74
C LYS A 127 -6.89 13.02 -17.90
N LEU A 128 -5.99 13.98 -17.67
CA LEU A 128 -6.20 15.37 -18.09
C LEU A 128 -6.16 15.30 -19.61
N ASN A 129 -7.35 15.40 -20.20
CA ASN A 129 -7.54 15.62 -21.61
C ASN A 129 -6.84 16.92 -22.01
#